data_AF-A0A9E0CM44-F1
#
_entry.id   AF-A0A9E0CM44-F1
#
_cell.length_a   1.000
_cell.length_b   1.000
_cell.length_c   1.000
_cell.angle_alpha   90.00
_cell.angle_beta   90.00
_cell.angle_gamma   90.00
#
_symmetry.space_group_name_H-M   'P 1'
#
loop_
_entity.id
_entity.type
_entity.pdbx_description
1 polymer ?
#
loop_
_entity_poly.entity_id
_entity_poly.type
_entity_poly.pdbx_seq_one_letter_code
_entity_poly.pdbx_strand_id
1 'polypeptide(L)'
;MELVSPGLGLIFWMTLAFGVVLWILAKFAWKPIMKSIHEREKSIDNALEQAEEARQEMRNLQANSEEMIRQTKIEQDEVVKATARIKEKMIQDAKEKASAEAEVIIEKTRKQLELEKQAAMIDLKNQIGQLSIEIAEKLLNRELKDKSAQKDYLDELIKDIKLN
;
A
#
# COMPACT_ATOMS: atom_id res chain seq x y z
N MET A 1 24.80 80.10 -83.72
CA MET A 1 24.26 79.30 -82.59
C MET A 1 25.10 78.04 -82.46
N GLU A 2 26.26 78.11 -81.78
CA GLU A 2 27.11 76.95 -81.46
C GLU A 2 26.94 76.53 -79.98
N LEU A 3 25.71 76.52 -79.46
CA LEU A 3 25.45 76.31 -78.03
C LEU A 3 24.75 75.00 -77.67
N VAL A 4 24.55 74.07 -78.62
CA VAL A 4 23.81 72.83 -78.33
C VAL A 4 24.44 71.57 -78.96
N SER A 5 25.75 71.56 -79.15
CA SER A 5 26.48 70.30 -79.24
C SER A 5 27.46 70.27 -78.08
N PRO A 6 27.24 69.44 -77.05
CA PRO A 6 28.24 69.27 -76.01
C PRO A 6 29.54 68.88 -76.72
N GLY A 7 30.60 69.66 -76.50
CA GLY A 7 31.89 69.39 -77.13
C GLY A 7 32.28 67.93 -76.87
N LEU A 8 32.81 67.23 -77.88
CA LEU A 8 33.13 65.80 -77.81
C LEU A 8 33.92 65.42 -76.54
N GLY A 9 34.73 66.34 -76.01
CA GLY A 9 35.43 66.18 -74.74
C GLY A 9 34.52 66.06 -73.49
N LEU A 10 33.43 66.82 -73.40
CA LEU A 10 32.47 66.72 -72.28
C LEU A 10 31.75 65.38 -72.28
N ILE A 11 31.33 64.89 -73.45
CA ILE A 11 30.69 63.58 -73.57
C ILE A 11 31.69 62.48 -73.18
N PHE A 12 32.93 62.55 -73.65
CA PHE A 12 33.98 61.59 -73.30
C PHE A 12 34.23 61.51 -71.80
N TRP A 13 34.45 62.65 -71.12
CA TRP A 13 34.67 62.69 -69.67
C TRP A 13 33.44 62.26 -68.87
N MET A 14 32.23 62.58 -69.32
CA MET A 14 30.99 62.15 -68.68
C MET A 14 30.79 60.64 -68.79
N THR A 15 31.01 60.05 -69.98
CA THR A 15 30.91 58.60 -70.17
C THR A 15 32.00 57.87 -69.40
N LEU A 16 33.22 58.41 -69.33
CA LEU A 16 34.30 57.86 -68.52
C LEU A 16 33.95 57.90 -67.02
N ALA A 17 33.49 59.04 -66.52
CA ALA A 17 33.07 59.18 -65.12
C ALA A 17 31.89 58.24 -64.78
N PHE A 18 30.89 58.16 -65.66
CA PHE A 18 29.77 57.22 -65.51
C PHE A 18 30.26 55.77 -65.51
N GLY A 19 31.14 55.39 -66.43
CA GLY A 19 31.73 54.05 -66.49
C GLY A 19 32.52 53.69 -65.24
N VAL A 20 33.31 54.61 -64.69
CA VAL A 20 34.04 54.43 -63.43
C VAL A 20 33.08 54.23 -62.26
N VAL A 21 32.03 55.05 -62.14
CA VAL A 21 31.01 54.91 -61.09
C VAL A 21 30.26 53.59 -61.24
N LEU A 22 29.88 53.20 -62.45
CA LEU A 22 29.19 51.94 -62.73
C LEU A 22 30.09 50.74 -62.38
N TRP A 23 31.38 50.80 -62.69
CA TRP A 23 32.33 49.77 -62.31
C TRP A 23 32.50 49.64 -60.79
N ILE A 24 32.58 50.77 -60.08
CA ILE A 24 32.62 50.79 -58.61
C ILE A 24 31.32 50.20 -58.04
N LEU A 25 30.15 50.64 -58.51
CA LEU A 25 28.86 50.11 -58.06
C LEU A 25 28.70 48.62 -58.36
N ALA A 26 29.07 48.17 -59.56
CA ALA A 26 29.00 46.76 -59.93
C ALA A 26 29.88 45.89 -59.01
N LYS A 27 31.08 46.37 -58.66
CA LYS A 27 31.99 45.64 -57.78
C LYS A 27 31.60 45.70 -56.30
N PHE A 28 31.11 46.84 -55.81
CA PHE A 28 30.86 47.08 -54.39
C PHE A 28 29.42 46.87 -53.95
N ALA A 29 28.41 47.17 -54.77
CA ALA A 29 26.99 47.04 -54.40
C ALA A 29 26.45 45.63 -54.61
N TRP A 30 26.99 44.85 -55.55
CA TRP A 30 26.48 43.49 -55.84
C TRP A 30 26.70 42.52 -54.67
N LYS A 31 27.87 42.56 -54.04
CA LYS A 31 28.21 41.72 -52.87
C LYS A 31 27.24 41.89 -51.69
N PRO A 32 26.99 43.10 -51.16
CA PRO A 32 26.10 43.29 -50.01
C PRO A 32 24.64 42.95 -50.35
N ILE A 33 24.16 43.24 -51.57
CA ILE A 33 22.79 42.89 -51.98
C ILE A 33 22.61 41.37 -51.98
N MET A 34 23.55 40.64 -52.60
CA MET A 34 23.47 39.19 -52.66
C MET A 34 23.59 38.55 -51.28
N LYS A 35 24.45 39.11 -50.42
CA LYS A 35 24.60 38.69 -49.02
C LYS A 35 23.30 38.85 -48.24
N SER A 36 22.62 39.99 -48.33
CA SER A 36 21.35 40.22 -47.65
C SER A 36 20.23 39.27 -48.11
N ILE A 37 20.22 38.89 -49.39
CA ILE A 37 19.25 37.91 -49.91
C ILE A 37 19.55 36.52 -49.34
N HIS A 38 20.81 36.06 -49.39
CA HIS A 38 21.22 34.76 -48.84
C HIS A 38 21.00 34.69 -47.32
N GLU A 39 21.22 35.78 -46.58
CA GLU A 39 20.94 35.84 -45.15
C GLU A 39 19.44 35.68 -44.85
N ARG A 40 18.57 36.30 -45.67
CA ARG A 40 17.12 36.13 -45.54
C ARG A 40 16.69 34.71 -45.88
N GLU A 41 17.17 34.16 -46.99
CA GLU A 41 16.88 32.79 -47.41
C GLU A 41 17.28 31.80 -46.31
N LYS A 42 18.53 31.89 -45.82
CA LYS A 42 19.02 31.05 -44.72
C LYS A 42 18.22 31.23 -43.44
N SER A 43 17.80 32.45 -43.11
CA SER A 43 16.98 32.70 -41.93
C SER A 43 15.59 32.07 -42.05
N ILE A 44 15.00 32.08 -43.24
CA ILE A 44 13.68 31.48 -43.49
C ILE A 44 13.80 29.96 -43.44
N ASP A 45 14.80 29.38 -44.09
CA ASP A 45 15.04 27.94 -44.06
C ASP A 45 15.27 27.43 -42.64
N ASN A 46 16.15 28.10 -41.88
CA ASN A 46 16.37 27.77 -40.48
C ASN A 46 15.10 27.90 -39.62
N ALA A 47 14.26 28.91 -39.87
CA ALA A 47 13.02 29.10 -39.14
C ALA A 47 11.98 28.02 -39.48
N LEU A 48 11.92 27.58 -40.73
CA LEU A 48 11.06 26.49 -41.19
C LEU A 48 11.52 25.15 -40.63
N GLU A 49 12.83 24.88 -40.63
CA GLU A 49 13.42 23.66 -40.06
C GLU A 49 13.12 23.59 -38.55
N GLN A 50 13.37 24.67 -37.80
CA GLN A 50 13.05 24.73 -36.37
C GLN A 50 11.55 24.57 -36.10
N ALA A 51 10.69 25.13 -36.95
CA ALA A 51 9.24 24.97 -36.81
C ALA A 51 8.79 23.53 -37.04
N GLU A 52 9.40 22.82 -37.99
CA GLU A 52 9.09 21.41 -38.24
C GLU A 52 9.65 20.49 -37.15
N GLU A 53 10.87 20.76 -36.67
CA GLU A 53 11.45 20.07 -35.50
C GLU A 53 10.56 20.24 -34.26
N ALA A 54 10.17 21.48 -33.93
CA ALA A 54 9.29 21.75 -32.80
C ALA A 54 7.93 21.05 -32.94
N ARG A 55 7.38 20.98 -34.16
CA ARG A 55 6.15 20.22 -34.43
C ARG A 55 6.35 18.72 -34.25
N GLN A 56 7.46 18.17 -34.72
CA GLN A 56 7.77 16.76 -34.56
C GLN A 56 7.99 16.40 -33.09
N GLU A 57 8.74 17.21 -32.35
CA GLU A 57 8.91 17.05 -30.90
C GLU A 57 7.58 17.12 -30.17
N MET A 58 6.68 18.03 -30.55
CA MET A 58 5.36 18.14 -29.95
C MET A 58 4.48 16.92 -30.24
N ARG A 59 4.51 16.39 -31.46
CA ARG A 59 3.83 15.13 -31.80
C ARG A 59 4.37 13.97 -30.96
N ASN A 60 5.69 13.85 -30.84
CA ASN A 60 6.33 12.82 -30.03
C ASN A 60 5.98 12.96 -28.54
N LEU A 61 6.00 14.18 -28.00
CA LEU A 61 5.64 14.45 -26.61
C LEU A 61 4.19 14.10 -26.33
N GLN A 62 3.27 14.42 -27.25
CA GLN A 62 1.86 14.04 -27.12
C GLN A 62 1.69 12.52 -27.14
N ALA A 63 2.34 11.82 -28.06
CA ALA A 63 2.29 10.36 -28.12
C ALA A 63 2.84 9.71 -26.83
N ASN A 64 4.00 10.16 -26.35
CA ASN A 64 4.61 9.68 -25.10
C ASN A 64 3.72 9.98 -23.88
N SER A 65 3.09 11.15 -23.84
CA SER A 65 2.16 11.52 -22.76
C SER A 65 0.91 10.63 -22.76
N GLU A 66 0.33 10.36 -23.94
CA GLU A 66 -0.81 9.45 -24.06
C GLU A 66 -0.45 8.01 -23.66
N GLU A 67 0.73 7.53 -24.07
CA GLU A 67 1.25 6.24 -23.65
C GLU A 67 1.48 6.18 -22.15
N MET A 68 2.08 7.21 -21.56
CA MET A 68 2.30 7.31 -20.11
C MET A 68 0.96 7.28 -19.35
N ILE A 69 -0.06 8.03 -19.82
CA ILE A 69 -1.40 8.01 -19.21
C ILE A 69 -2.02 6.62 -19.31
N ARG A 70 -1.89 5.94 -20.45
CA ARG A 70 -2.39 4.58 -20.64
C ARG A 70 -1.70 3.60 -19.69
N GLN A 71 -0.37 3.66 -19.60
CA GLN A 71 0.43 2.82 -18.72
C GLN A 71 0.05 3.05 -17.24
N THR A 72 -0.09 4.32 -16.84
CA THR A 72 -0.50 4.70 -15.48
C THR A 72 -1.90 4.18 -15.13
N LYS A 73 -2.82 4.13 -16.10
CA LYS A 73 -4.15 3.53 -15.89
C LYS A 73 -4.07 2.02 -15.70
N ILE A 74 -3.25 1.33 -16.48
CA ILE A 74 -3.04 -0.11 -16.34
C ILE A 74 -2.44 -0.43 -14.96
N GLU A 75 -1.41 0.30 -14.56
CA GLU A 75 -0.76 0.13 -13.25
C GLU A 75 -1.72 0.43 -12.10
N GLN A 76 -2.54 1.48 -12.20
CA GLN A 76 -3.58 1.76 -11.20
C GLN A 76 -4.58 0.60 -11.07
N ASP A 77 -5.07 0.07 -12.19
CA ASP A 77 -6.00 -1.06 -12.18
C ASP A 77 -5.35 -2.32 -11.57
N GLU A 78 -4.07 -2.55 -11.85
CA GLU A 78 -3.32 -3.66 -11.25
C GLU A 78 -3.15 -3.48 -9.75
N VAL A 79 -2.79 -2.28 -9.28
CA VAL A 79 -2.67 -1.95 -7.86
C VAL A 79 -4.00 -2.17 -7.16
N VAL A 80 -5.11 -1.65 -7.69
CA VAL A 80 -6.45 -1.82 -7.10
C VAL A 80 -6.83 -3.30 -7.00
N LYS A 81 -6.59 -4.09 -8.07
CA LYS A 81 -6.84 -5.54 -8.05
C LYS A 81 -5.95 -6.26 -7.03
N ALA A 82 -4.67 -5.90 -6.94
CA ALA A 82 -3.74 -6.47 -5.98
C ALA A 82 -4.17 -6.15 -4.54
N THR A 83 -4.54 -4.90 -4.25
CA THR A 83 -5.05 -4.49 -2.94
C THR A 83 -6.33 -5.24 -2.57
N ALA A 84 -7.27 -5.43 -3.51
CA ALA A 84 -8.48 -6.21 -3.26
C ALA A 84 -8.14 -7.67 -2.88
N ARG A 85 -7.23 -8.32 -3.61
CA ARG A 85 -6.77 -9.68 -3.30
C ARG A 85 -6.06 -9.77 -1.96
N ILE A 86 -5.19 -8.82 -1.64
CA ILE A 86 -4.48 -8.77 -0.34
C ILE A 86 -5.48 -8.59 0.80
N LYS A 87 -6.47 -7.70 0.64
CA LYS A 87 -7.53 -7.48 1.62
C LYS A 87 -8.32 -8.76 1.88
N GLU A 88 -8.74 -9.44 0.82
CA GLU A 88 -9.51 -10.68 0.94
C GLU A 88 -8.71 -11.78 1.63
N LYS A 89 -7.44 -11.95 1.23
CA LYS A 89 -6.53 -12.88 1.89
C LYS A 89 -6.33 -12.53 3.37
N MET A 90 -6.12 -11.26 3.70
CA MET A 90 -5.95 -10.82 5.09
C MET A 90 -7.20 -11.11 5.94
N ILE A 91 -8.40 -10.90 5.40
CA ILE A 91 -9.66 -11.23 6.08
C ILE A 91 -9.77 -12.74 6.29
N GLN A 92 -9.42 -13.55 5.28
CA GLN A 92 -9.44 -15.00 5.38
C GLN A 92 -8.43 -15.49 6.43
N ASP A 93 -7.18 -15.05 6.36
CA ASP A 93 -6.13 -15.40 7.33
C ASP A 93 -6.54 -15.00 8.76
N ALA A 94 -7.17 -13.83 8.92
CA ALA A 94 -7.67 -13.37 10.22
C ALA A 94 -8.81 -14.25 10.75
N LYS A 95 -9.75 -14.66 9.88
CA LYS A 95 -10.83 -15.59 10.25
C LYS A 95 -10.29 -16.96 10.63
N GLU A 96 -9.35 -17.50 9.87
CA GLU A 96 -8.74 -18.80 10.14
C GLU A 96 -7.99 -18.78 11.49
N LYS A 97 -7.21 -17.73 11.76
CA LYS A 97 -6.57 -17.55 13.07
C LYS A 97 -7.58 -17.43 14.20
N ALA A 98 -8.62 -16.62 14.04
CA ALA A 98 -9.65 -16.46 15.05
C ALA A 98 -10.40 -17.77 15.34
N SER A 99 -10.70 -18.57 14.31
CA SER A 99 -11.30 -19.89 14.48
C SER A 99 -10.37 -20.87 15.20
N ALA A 100 -9.08 -20.90 14.85
CA ALA A 100 -8.10 -21.73 15.53
C ALA A 100 -7.92 -21.34 17.00
N GLU A 101 -7.83 -20.04 17.30
CA GLU A 101 -7.76 -19.54 18.68
C GLU A 101 -9.04 -19.87 19.48
N ALA A 102 -10.22 -19.72 18.87
CA ALA A 102 -11.48 -20.08 19.49
C ALA A 102 -11.54 -21.57 19.85
N GLU A 103 -11.05 -22.45 18.97
CA GLU A 103 -11.01 -23.89 19.22
C GLU A 103 -10.08 -24.24 20.40
N VAL A 104 -8.90 -23.61 20.45
CA VAL A 104 -7.96 -23.75 21.58
C VAL A 104 -8.58 -23.27 22.89
N ILE A 105 -9.29 -22.13 22.88
CA ILE A 105 -9.98 -21.61 24.06
C ILE A 105 -11.06 -22.60 24.52
N ILE A 106 -11.90 -23.10 23.61
CA ILE A 106 -12.95 -24.06 23.94
C ILE A 106 -12.36 -25.35 24.52
N GLU A 107 -11.27 -25.87 23.95
CA GLU A 107 -10.60 -27.06 24.46
C GLU A 107 -10.06 -26.83 25.88
N LYS A 108 -9.41 -25.68 26.11
CA LYS A 108 -8.90 -25.29 27.43
C LYS A 108 -10.03 -25.13 28.45
N THR A 109 -11.12 -24.47 28.07
CA THR A 109 -12.30 -24.29 28.93
C THR A 109 -12.95 -25.63 29.27
N ARG A 110 -13.05 -26.57 28.32
CA ARG A 110 -13.57 -27.93 28.59
C ARG A 110 -12.69 -28.68 29.60
N LYS A 111 -11.37 -28.61 29.45
CA LYS A 111 -10.43 -29.20 30.41
C LYS A 111 -10.59 -28.58 31.81
N GLN A 112 -10.73 -27.26 31.87
CA GLN A 112 -10.90 -26.54 33.13
C GLN A 112 -12.25 -26.89 33.81
N LEU A 113 -13.33 -27.00 33.04
CA LEU A 113 -14.64 -27.45 33.53
C LEU A 113 -14.61 -28.87 34.10
N GLU A 114 -13.89 -29.80 33.46
CA GLU A 114 -13.78 -31.16 33.97
C GLU A 114 -13.02 -31.19 35.31
N LEU A 115 -11.95 -30.39 35.44
CA LEU A 115 -11.23 -30.22 36.71
C LEU A 115 -12.13 -29.60 37.80
N GLU A 116 -12.88 -28.54 37.48
CA GLU A 116 -13.81 -27.91 38.41
C GLU A 116 -14.92 -28.87 38.84
N LYS A 117 -15.47 -29.67 37.92
CA LYS A 117 -16.47 -30.69 38.23
C LYS A 117 -15.91 -31.77 39.16
N GLN A 118 -14.67 -32.20 38.93
CA GLN A 118 -14.00 -33.15 39.84
C GLN A 118 -13.79 -32.54 41.23
N ALA A 119 -13.34 -31.29 41.31
CA ALA A 119 -13.20 -30.58 42.58
C ALA A 119 -14.54 -30.44 43.31
N ALA A 120 -15.61 -30.05 42.61
CA ALA A 120 -16.95 -29.95 43.17
C ALA A 120 -17.48 -31.31 43.66
N MET A 121 -17.17 -32.40 42.96
CA MET A 121 -17.55 -33.74 43.38
C MET A 121 -16.79 -34.18 44.65
N ILE A 122 -15.52 -33.82 44.79
CA ILE A 122 -14.73 -34.07 46.00
C ILE A 122 -15.32 -33.27 47.17
N ASP A 123 -15.62 -31.99 46.95
CA ASP A 123 -16.21 -31.15 47.98
C ASP A 123 -17.58 -31.68 48.45
N LEU A 124 -18.43 -32.11 47.51
CA LEU A 124 -19.70 -32.77 47.83
C LEU A 124 -19.51 -34.05 48.64
N LYS A 125 -18.53 -34.89 48.30
CA LYS A 125 -18.22 -36.11 49.07
C LYS A 125 -17.79 -35.78 50.50
N ASN A 126 -16.98 -34.75 50.69
CA ASN A 126 -16.56 -34.30 52.02
C ASN A 126 -17.76 -33.80 52.83
N GLN A 127 -18.63 -32.99 52.23
CA GLN A 127 -19.86 -32.52 52.89
C GLN A 127 -20.78 -33.67 53.30
N ILE A 128 -21.00 -34.66 52.42
CA ILE A 128 -21.80 -35.86 52.74
C ILE A 128 -21.14 -36.67 53.86
N GLY A 129 -19.82 -36.83 53.84
CA GLY A 129 -19.08 -37.53 54.89
C GLY A 129 -19.26 -36.86 56.25
N GLN A 130 -19.14 -35.53 56.30
CA GLN A 130 -19.33 -34.77 57.53
C GLN A 130 -20.77 -34.83 58.03
N LEU A 131 -21.76 -34.71 57.14
CA LEU A 131 -23.18 -34.86 57.49
C LEU A 131 -23.48 -36.27 58.04
N SER A 132 -22.85 -37.30 57.47
CA SER A 132 -23.02 -38.69 57.91
C SER A 132 -22.45 -38.92 59.31
N ILE A 133 -21.30 -38.32 59.63
CA ILE A 133 -20.71 -38.34 60.97
C ILE A 133 -21.63 -37.61 61.96
N GLU A 134 -22.13 -36.42 61.62
CA GLU A 134 -23.07 -35.68 62.49
C GLU A 134 -24.35 -36.47 62.78
N ILE A 135 -24.90 -37.17 61.77
CA ILE A 135 -26.08 -38.03 61.95
C ILE A 135 -25.73 -39.22 62.85
N ALA A 136 -24.59 -39.87 62.63
CA ALA A 136 -24.12 -40.98 63.46
C ALA A 136 -23.89 -40.56 64.91
N GLU A 137 -23.27 -39.40 65.17
CA GLU A 137 -23.11 -38.83 66.50
C GLU A 137 -24.44 -38.53 67.18
N LYS A 138 -25.41 -37.96 66.45
CA LYS A 138 -26.76 -37.70 66.99
C LYS A 138 -27.50 -39.00 67.31
N LEU A 139 -27.38 -40.02 66.47
CA LEU A 139 -28.00 -41.33 66.69
C LEU A 139 -27.36 -42.03 67.89
N LEU A 140 -26.03 -42.09 67.95
CA LEU A 140 -25.27 -42.66 69.06
C LEU A 140 -25.59 -41.94 70.38
N ASN A 141 -25.61 -40.60 70.39
CA ASN A 141 -26.04 -39.84 71.56
C ASN A 141 -27.50 -40.10 71.98
N ARG A 142 -28.37 -40.52 71.05
CA ARG A 142 -29.75 -40.90 71.37
C ARG A 142 -29.80 -42.28 72.02
N GLU A 143 -29.10 -43.26 71.45
CA GLU A 143 -29.04 -44.63 71.99
C GLU A 143 -28.30 -44.67 73.34
N LEU A 144 -27.21 -43.91 73.50
CA LEU A 144 -26.46 -43.83 74.77
C LEU A 144 -27.19 -43.04 75.87
N LYS A 145 -28.31 -42.35 75.59
CA LYS A 145 -29.15 -41.76 76.65
C LYS A 145 -29.98 -42.82 77.38
N ASP A 146 -30.14 -44.01 76.80
CA ASP A 146 -30.81 -45.12 77.45
C ASP A 146 -29.83 -45.89 78.36
N LYS A 147 -30.19 -46.02 79.64
CA LYS A 147 -29.33 -46.67 80.65
C LYS A 147 -29.20 -48.17 80.44
N SER A 148 -30.14 -48.83 79.76
CA SER A 148 -30.00 -50.25 79.42
C SER A 148 -29.02 -50.45 78.27
N ALA A 149 -29.12 -49.64 77.21
CA ALA A 149 -28.22 -49.70 76.05
C ALA A 149 -26.74 -49.43 76.41
N GLN A 150 -26.47 -48.52 77.35
CA GLN A 150 -25.11 -48.32 77.88
C GLN A 150 -24.55 -49.54 78.60
N LYS A 151 -25.39 -50.27 79.36
CA LYS A 151 -24.99 -51.47 80.10
C LYS A 151 -24.70 -52.63 79.14
N ASP A 152 -25.58 -52.84 78.16
CA ASP A 152 -25.41 -53.89 77.15
C ASP A 152 -24.15 -53.66 76.29
N TYR A 153 -23.87 -52.42 75.88
CA TYR A 153 -22.65 -52.08 75.14
C TYR A 153 -21.37 -52.28 75.98
N LEU A 154 -21.42 -51.98 77.29
CA LEU A 154 -20.30 -52.22 78.19
C LEU A 154 -20.04 -53.72 78.40
N ASP A 155 -21.11 -54.51 78.57
CA ASP A 155 -21.01 -55.96 78.70
C ASP A 155 -20.49 -56.62 77.41
N GLU A 156 -20.86 -56.09 76.23
CA GLU A 156 -20.33 -56.53 74.93
C GLU A 156 -18.84 -56.19 74.76
N LEU A 157 -18.42 -54.95 75.06
CA LEU A 157 -17.01 -54.54 75.06
C LEU A 157 -16.15 -55.38 76.03
N ILE A 158 -16.67 -55.68 77.22
CA ILE A 158 -15.98 -56.55 78.19
C ILE A 158 -15.87 -57.98 77.68
N LYS A 159 -16.83 -58.45 76.88
CA LYS A 159 -16.80 -59.77 76.25
C LYS A 159 -15.75 -59.83 75.13
N ASP A 160 -15.67 -58.80 74.30
CA ASP A 160 -14.72 -58.71 73.19
C ASP A 160 -13.27 -58.57 73.67
N ILE A 161 -13.05 -57.83 74.77
CA ILE A 161 -11.73 -57.72 75.42
C ILE A 161 -11.32 -59.04 76.11
N LYS A 162 -12.27 -59.86 76.56
CA LYS A 162 -11.99 -61.19 77.14
C LYS A 162 -11.77 -62.28 76.09
N LEU A 163 -12.02 -62.00 74.82
CA LEU A 163 -11.86 -62.93 73.70
C LEU A 163 -10.53 -62.75 72.93
N ASN A 164 -9.69 -61.80 73.35
CA ASN A 164 -8.25 -61.70 73.02
C ASN A 164 -7.40 -61.92 74.28
#